data_AF-A0A0A9WDK0-F1
#
_entry.id   AF-A0A0A9WDK0-F1
#
_cell.length_a   1.000
_cell.length_b   1.000
_cell.length_c   1.000
_cell.angle_alpha   90.00
_cell.angle_beta   90.00
_cell.angle_gamma   90.00
#
_symmetry.space_group_name_H-M   'P 1'
#
loop_
_entity.id
_entity.type
_entity.pdbx_description
1 polymer ?
#
loop_
_entity_poly.entity_id
_entity_poly.type
_entity_poly.pdbx_seq_one_letter_code
_entity_poly.pdbx_strand_id
1 'polypeptide(L)'
;MAEQVEKAFQKQPFIFLARKVGAKKSSKTLRRTRNVGLGFKTPREAIDGTYIDKKCPFTGNISIRGRILTGTVQKMKMQRTIVIRRDYLHYVRKYNRFEKRHKNMSVHLSPCFRDVELGDIVTVGECRPLSKTVRFNVLKVSKGTGSKKAFKKF
;
A
#
# COMPACT_ATOMS: atom_id res chain seq x y z
N MET A 1 -20.00 6.02 2.83
CA MET A 1 -19.84 6.56 1.46
C MET A 1 -18.35 6.79 1.21
N ALA A 2 -17.86 6.74 -0.03
CA ALA A 2 -16.53 7.30 -0.29
C ALA A 2 -16.65 8.79 0.04
N GLU A 3 -15.91 9.27 1.05
CA GLU A 3 -16.07 10.65 1.49
C GLU A 3 -15.58 11.56 0.35
N GLN A 4 -16.52 12.18 -0.33
CA GLN A 4 -16.28 13.15 -1.40
C GLN A 4 -15.92 14.49 -0.74
N VAL A 5 -14.81 14.51 -0.01
CA VAL A 5 -14.32 15.69 0.74
C VAL A 5 -13.46 16.59 -0.13
N GLU A 6 -12.89 16.03 -1.20
CA GLU A 6 -12.02 16.75 -2.12
C GLU A 6 -12.80 17.71 -3.02
N LYS A 7 -12.15 18.82 -3.40
CA LYS A 7 -12.75 19.87 -4.27
C LYS A 7 -13.29 19.32 -5.60
N ALA A 8 -12.64 18.29 -6.15
CA ALA A 8 -13.05 17.65 -7.40
C ALA A 8 -13.70 16.29 -7.14
N PHE A 9 -14.72 15.96 -7.94
CA PHE A 9 -15.38 14.65 -7.90
C PHE A 9 -14.40 13.50 -8.14
N GLN A 10 -14.30 12.58 -7.18
CA GLN A 10 -13.44 11.42 -7.27
C GLN A 10 -14.24 10.23 -7.83
N LYS A 11 -13.70 9.58 -8.86
CA LYS A 11 -14.22 8.31 -9.41
C LYS A 11 -13.09 7.42 -9.92
N GLN A 12 -13.34 6.12 -10.05
CA GLN A 12 -12.44 5.24 -10.81
C GLN A 12 -12.61 5.54 -12.31
N PRO A 13 -11.53 5.88 -13.05
CA PRO A 13 -11.66 6.32 -14.44
C PRO A 13 -12.12 5.20 -15.39
N PHE A 14 -11.88 3.95 -15.02
CA PHE A 14 -12.22 2.76 -15.80
C PHE A 14 -13.66 2.29 -15.58
N ILE A 15 -14.44 3.01 -14.79
CA ILE A 15 -15.82 2.67 -14.49
C ILE A 15 -16.73 3.79 -14.96
N PHE A 16 -17.67 3.41 -15.80
CA PHE A 16 -18.74 4.29 -16.20
C PHE A 16 -19.87 4.20 -15.18
N LEU A 17 -20.10 5.30 -14.45
CA LEU A 17 -21.13 5.37 -13.39
C LEU A 17 -22.54 5.63 -13.95
N ALA A 18 -22.66 6.34 -15.08
CA ALA A 18 -23.95 6.73 -15.66
C ALA A 18 -24.55 5.65 -16.59
N ARG A 19 -24.55 4.39 -16.15
CA ARG A 19 -25.13 3.27 -16.93
C ARG A 19 -26.66 3.44 -17.02
N LYS A 20 -27.22 3.22 -18.20
CA LYS A 20 -28.67 3.28 -18.44
C LYS A 20 -29.41 2.28 -17.52
N VAL A 21 -30.55 2.71 -16.98
CA VAL A 21 -31.30 2.08 -15.87
C VAL A 21 -31.94 0.72 -16.22
N GLY A 22 -31.85 0.23 -17.47
CA GLY A 22 -32.49 -1.02 -17.91
C GLY A 22 -31.65 -2.31 -17.73
N ALA A 23 -30.37 -2.21 -17.37
CA ALA A 23 -29.56 -3.39 -17.06
C ALA A 23 -29.81 -3.82 -15.61
N LYS A 24 -30.34 -5.03 -15.41
CA LYS A 24 -30.60 -5.67 -14.09
C LYS A 24 -29.59 -5.15 -13.04
N LYS A 25 -30.06 -4.43 -12.02
CA LYS A 25 -29.24 -3.94 -10.91
C LYS A 25 -28.58 -5.15 -10.23
N SER A 26 -27.39 -5.55 -10.68
CA SER A 26 -26.61 -6.52 -9.93
C SER A 26 -26.32 -5.87 -8.57
N SER A 27 -26.67 -6.55 -7.48
CA SER A 27 -26.48 -6.07 -6.10
C SER A 27 -25.04 -5.63 -5.78
N LYS A 28 -24.04 -6.07 -6.57
CA LYS A 28 -22.64 -5.70 -6.38
C LYS A 28 -22.33 -4.30 -6.93
N THR A 29 -21.82 -3.44 -6.04
CA THR A 29 -21.22 -2.15 -6.36
C THR A 29 -20.19 -2.30 -7.48
N LEU A 30 -20.33 -1.50 -8.54
CA LEU A 30 -19.45 -1.52 -9.70
C LEU A 30 -18.08 -0.94 -9.31
N ARG A 31 -17.13 -1.81 -8.92
CA ARG A 31 -15.76 -1.44 -8.51
C ARG A 31 -14.72 -2.22 -9.31
N ARG A 32 -13.66 -1.53 -9.71
CA ARG A 32 -12.54 -2.12 -10.44
C ARG A 32 -11.47 -2.51 -9.44
N THR A 33 -11.20 -3.80 -9.42
CA THR A 33 -10.05 -4.40 -8.77
C THR A 33 -9.22 -5.15 -9.80
N ARG A 34 -7.94 -5.35 -9.50
CA ARG A 34 -7.06 -6.22 -10.28
C ARG A 34 -6.15 -7.01 -9.36
N ASN A 35 -5.77 -8.19 -9.84
CA ASN A 35 -4.65 -8.92 -9.28
C ASN A 35 -3.34 -8.27 -9.73
N VAL A 36 -2.40 -8.11 -8.80
CA VAL A 36 -1.07 -7.55 -9.07
C VAL A 36 -0.11 -8.60 -9.64
N GLY A 37 -0.43 -9.89 -9.45
CA GLY A 37 0.45 -11.01 -9.79
C GLY A 37 1.51 -11.27 -8.72
N LEU A 38 2.57 -12.00 -9.08
CA LEU A 38 3.72 -12.30 -8.22
C LEU A 38 3.35 -13.03 -6.89
N GLY A 39 2.24 -13.77 -6.89
CA GLY A 39 1.74 -14.51 -5.73
C GLY A 39 1.09 -13.66 -4.63
N PHE A 40 0.91 -12.34 -4.83
CA PHE A 40 0.23 -11.49 -3.86
C PHE A 40 -1.29 -11.63 -3.95
N LYS A 41 -1.94 -11.81 -2.81
CA LYS A 41 -3.40 -11.84 -2.70
C LYS A 41 -3.94 -10.41 -2.71
N THR A 42 -5.05 -10.20 -3.42
CA THR A 42 -5.79 -8.93 -3.37
C THR A 42 -6.49 -8.80 -2.02
N PRO A 43 -6.30 -7.68 -1.27
CA PRO A 43 -6.98 -7.49 0.00
C PRO A 43 -8.50 -7.34 -0.19
N ARG A 44 -9.29 -7.81 0.79
CA ARG A 44 -10.75 -7.76 0.74
C ARG A 44 -11.25 -6.33 0.69
N GLU A 45 -10.60 -5.44 1.43
CA GLU A 45 -10.87 -4.01 1.49
C GLU A 45 -10.66 -3.32 0.13
N ALA A 46 -9.83 -3.87 -0.76
CA ALA A 46 -9.74 -3.35 -2.12
C ALA A 46 -10.95 -3.72 -2.98
N ILE A 47 -11.61 -4.85 -2.71
CA ILE A 47 -12.79 -5.37 -3.43
C ILE A 47 -14.07 -4.70 -2.92
N ASP A 48 -14.24 -4.63 -1.61
CA ASP A 48 -15.48 -4.14 -1.00
C ASP A 48 -15.41 -2.66 -0.58
N GLY A 49 -14.20 -2.11 -0.50
CA GLY A 49 -13.99 -0.74 -0.06
C GLY A 49 -14.51 0.32 -1.03
N THR A 50 -14.83 1.49 -0.50
CA THR A 50 -15.35 2.63 -1.29
C THR A 50 -14.26 3.63 -1.67
N TYR A 51 -13.06 3.54 -1.12
CA TYR A 51 -11.99 4.52 -1.32
C TYR A 51 -11.58 4.65 -2.80
N ILE A 52 -11.15 5.86 -3.19
CA ILE A 52 -10.65 6.15 -4.53
C ILE A 52 -9.19 6.57 -4.42
N ASP A 53 -8.31 5.72 -4.94
CA ASP A 53 -6.88 5.94 -4.93
C ASP A 53 -6.27 5.55 -6.28
N LYS A 54 -5.88 6.57 -7.05
CA LYS A 54 -5.20 6.40 -8.34
C LYS A 54 -3.84 5.73 -8.18
N LYS A 55 -3.25 5.84 -6.98
CA LYS A 55 -1.94 5.29 -6.62
C LYS A 55 -2.03 3.90 -5.94
N CYS A 56 -3.19 3.26 -5.90
CA CYS A 56 -3.34 1.91 -5.37
C CYS A 56 -2.80 0.84 -6.34
N PRO A 57 -2.05 -0.18 -5.87
CA PRO A 57 -1.63 -1.29 -6.71
C PRO A 57 -2.82 -2.19 -7.11
N PHE A 58 -3.91 -2.24 -6.34
CA PHE A 58 -5.07 -3.12 -6.62
C PHE A 58 -6.22 -2.43 -7.37
N THR A 59 -6.42 -1.13 -7.20
CA THR A 59 -7.58 -0.41 -7.77
C THR A 59 -7.20 0.69 -8.75
N GLY A 60 -5.91 1.08 -8.78
CA GLY A 60 -5.34 2.08 -9.68
C GLY A 60 -4.72 1.47 -10.95
N ASN A 61 -3.95 2.30 -11.67
CA ASN A 61 -3.19 1.88 -12.87
C ASN A 61 -1.68 1.95 -12.61
N ILE A 62 -1.17 1.03 -11.79
CA ILE A 62 0.24 0.93 -11.38
C ILE A 62 0.79 -0.48 -11.58
N SER A 63 1.67 -0.69 -12.54
CA SER A 63 2.41 -1.94 -12.63
C SER A 63 3.41 -2.05 -11.46
N ILE A 64 3.44 -3.19 -10.81
CA ILE A 64 4.55 -3.58 -9.94
C ILE A 64 5.57 -4.33 -10.79
N ARG A 65 6.85 -3.99 -10.67
CA ARG A 65 7.93 -4.57 -11.46
C ARG A 65 9.24 -4.51 -10.71
N GLY A 66 10.19 -5.38 -11.05
CA GLY A 66 11.54 -5.33 -10.49
C GLY A 66 11.57 -5.75 -9.03
N ARG A 67 12.04 -4.85 -8.15
CA ARG A 67 12.43 -5.20 -6.79
C ARG A 67 11.22 -5.34 -5.86
N ILE A 68 11.17 -6.45 -5.12
CA ILE A 68 10.30 -6.62 -3.95
C ILE A 68 11.20 -6.55 -2.71
N LEU A 69 10.86 -5.63 -1.80
CA LEU A 69 11.66 -5.34 -0.62
C LEU A 69 10.78 -5.48 0.63
N THR A 70 11.42 -5.74 1.77
CA THR A 70 10.78 -5.73 3.09
C THR A 70 11.39 -4.65 3.96
N GLY A 71 10.60 -4.06 4.85
CA GLY A 71 11.07 -3.06 5.80
C GLY A 71 10.08 -2.84 6.94
N THR A 72 10.54 -2.20 8.01
CA THR A 72 9.73 -1.87 9.18
C THR A 72 9.14 -0.47 9.03
N VAL A 73 7.88 -0.28 9.42
CA VAL A 73 7.22 1.02 9.36
C VAL A 73 7.73 1.93 10.46
N GLN A 74 8.35 3.06 10.11
CA GLN A 74 8.91 4.00 11.07
C GLN A 74 8.05 5.26 11.27
N LYS A 75 7.39 5.75 10.20
CA LYS A 75 6.55 6.96 10.26
C LYS A 75 5.29 6.78 9.43
N MET A 76 4.15 7.23 9.98
CA MET A 76 2.83 7.23 9.33
C MET A 76 2.15 8.61 9.31
N LYS A 77 2.92 9.69 9.31
CA LYS A 77 2.40 11.06 9.45
C LYS A 77 1.90 11.68 8.14
N MET A 78 2.22 11.09 6.99
CA MET A 78 1.89 11.66 5.68
C MET A 78 0.60 11.05 5.13
N GLN A 79 -0.13 11.81 4.31
CA GLN A 79 -1.30 11.28 3.63
C GLN A 79 -0.92 10.15 2.67
N ARG A 80 -1.50 8.96 2.92
CA ARG A 80 -1.37 7.76 2.08
C ARG A 80 0.08 7.37 1.75
N THR A 81 1.05 7.78 2.57
CA THR A 81 2.49 7.49 2.37
C THR A 81 3.11 7.22 3.73
N ILE A 82 3.94 6.18 3.79
CA ILE A 82 4.67 5.80 4.99
C ILE A 82 6.18 5.85 4.73
N VAL A 83 6.96 6.02 5.78
CA VAL A 83 8.41 5.85 5.71
C VAL A 83 8.76 4.52 6.33
N ILE A 84 9.41 3.66 5.54
CA ILE A 84 9.93 2.37 6.00
C ILE A 84 11.43 2.49 6.24
N ARG A 85 11.92 1.74 7.22
CA ARG A 85 13.34 1.58 7.51
C ARG A 85 13.78 0.18 7.13
N ARG A 86 14.96 0.08 6.51
CA ARG A 86 15.63 -1.17 6.21
C ARG A 86 17.00 -1.16 6.84
N ASP A 87 17.20 -2.00 7.83
CA ASP A 87 18.51 -2.22 8.44
C ASP A 87 19.25 -3.33 7.67
N TYR A 88 20.54 -3.14 7.45
CA TYR A 88 21.41 -4.09 6.78
C TYR A 88 22.83 -4.01 7.35
N LEU A 89 23.59 -5.09 7.18
CA LEU A 89 24.98 -5.16 7.58
C LEU A 89 25.87 -4.83 6.39
N HIS A 90 26.80 -3.89 6.57
CA HIS A 90 27.80 -3.53 5.58
C HIS A 90 29.15 -4.14 5.96
N TYR A 91 29.80 -4.84 5.04
CA TYR A 91 31.06 -5.54 5.30
C TYR A 91 32.26 -4.59 5.16
N VAL A 92 33.14 -4.58 6.17
CA VAL A 92 34.38 -3.79 6.17
C VAL A 92 35.57 -4.71 5.92
N ARG A 93 36.04 -4.73 4.67
CA ARG A 93 37.08 -5.65 4.18
C ARG A 93 38.38 -5.62 4.98
N LYS A 94 38.82 -4.45 5.47
CA LYS A 94 40.08 -4.32 6.25
C LYS A 94 40.03 -5.08 7.57
N TYR A 95 38.87 -5.09 8.23
CA TYR A 95 38.71 -5.66 9.58
C TYR A 95 37.98 -6.99 9.60
N ASN A 96 37.56 -7.51 8.43
CA ASN A 96 36.72 -8.70 8.30
C ASN A 96 35.51 -8.70 9.25
N ARG A 97 34.90 -7.52 9.44
CA ARG A 97 33.77 -7.28 10.35
C ARG A 97 32.63 -6.57 9.63
N PHE A 98 31.43 -6.65 10.20
CA PHE A 98 30.26 -5.93 9.70
C PHE A 98 29.91 -4.72 10.57
N GLU A 99 29.46 -3.66 9.93
CA GLU A 99 28.84 -2.51 10.59
C GLU A 99 27.34 -2.44 10.29
N LYS A 100 26.54 -1.96 11.24
CA LYS A 100 25.10 -1.79 11.06
C LYS A 100 24.82 -0.49 10.32
N ARG A 101 24.12 -0.57 9.18
CA ARG A 101 23.62 0.60 8.43
C ARG A 101 22.12 0.49 8.26
N HIS A 102 21.48 1.62 7.94
CA HIS A 102 20.07 1.65 7.62
C HIS A 102 19.77 2.59 6.46
N LYS A 103 18.64 2.35 5.78
CA LYS A 103 18.11 3.24 4.76
C LYS A 103 16.62 3.46 4.97
N ASN A 104 16.22 4.72 4.95
CA ASN A 104 14.82 5.12 4.98
C ASN A 104 14.28 5.27 3.57
N MET A 105 13.07 4.81 3.34
CA MET A 105 12.40 4.89 2.03
C MET A 105 10.95 5.30 2.20
N SER A 106 10.50 6.25 1.38
CA SER A 106 9.09 6.65 1.31
C SER A 106 8.33 5.70 0.40
N VAL A 107 7.21 5.18 0.88
CA VAL A 107 6.39 4.16 0.20
C VAL A 107 4.93 4.59 0.22
N HIS A 108 4.24 4.45 -0.92
CA HIS A 108 2.80 4.66 -0.97
C HIS A 108 2.07 3.58 -0.18
N LEU A 109 1.16 3.99 0.71
CA LEU A 109 0.28 3.11 1.45
C LEU A 109 -1.14 3.31 0.96
N SER A 110 -1.69 2.29 0.29
CA SER A 110 -3.06 2.36 -0.19
C SER A 110 -4.07 2.16 0.95
N PRO A 111 -5.24 2.84 0.93
CA PRO A 111 -6.24 2.72 1.99
C PRO A 111 -6.87 1.33 2.18
N CYS A 112 -6.56 0.35 1.33
CA CYS A 112 -6.93 -1.04 1.57
C CYS A 112 -6.25 -1.65 2.80
N PHE A 113 -5.12 -1.09 3.23
CA PHE A 113 -4.44 -1.52 4.45
C PHE A 113 -4.74 -0.51 5.56
N ARG A 114 -5.79 -0.76 6.34
CA ARG A 114 -6.23 0.12 7.43
C ARG A 114 -5.45 -0.09 8.71
N ASP A 115 -5.18 -1.34 9.03
CA ASP A 115 -4.53 -1.74 10.27
C ASP A 115 -3.02 -1.77 10.07
N VAL A 116 -2.41 -0.63 9.75
CA VAL A 116 -0.94 -0.50 9.72
C VAL A 116 -0.51 0.32 10.90
N GLU A 117 0.49 -0.17 11.63
CA GLU A 117 1.02 0.48 12.82
C GLU A 117 2.53 0.69 12.70
N LEU A 118 3.06 1.55 13.57
CA LEU A 118 4.49 1.72 13.70
C LEU A 118 5.11 0.39 14.17
N GLY A 119 6.22 0.00 13.55
CA GLY A 119 6.90 -1.26 13.82
C GLY A 119 6.37 -2.48 13.05
N ASP A 120 5.25 -2.36 12.31
CA ASP A 120 4.80 -3.44 11.43
C ASP A 120 5.82 -3.70 10.30
N ILE A 121 5.87 -4.95 9.84
CA ILE A 121 6.73 -5.36 8.72
C ILE A 121 5.90 -5.29 7.44
N VAL A 122 6.36 -4.50 6.48
CA VAL A 122 5.67 -4.36 5.18
C VAL A 122 6.52 -4.91 4.06
N THR A 123 5.85 -5.59 3.13
CA THR A 123 6.41 -5.99 1.83
C THR A 123 5.99 -4.98 0.79
N VAL A 124 6.97 -4.39 0.12
CA VAL A 124 6.80 -3.30 -0.84
C VAL A 124 7.31 -3.72 -2.21
N GLY A 125 6.59 -3.34 -3.26
CA GLY A 125 6.99 -3.57 -4.64
C GLY A 125 7.43 -2.29 -5.32
N GLU A 126 8.47 -2.37 -6.11
CA GLU A 126 8.90 -1.29 -6.99
C GLU A 126 7.82 -1.00 -8.05
N CYS A 127 7.64 0.28 -8.34
CA CYS A 127 6.66 0.77 -9.28
C CYS A 127 7.23 1.93 -10.09
N ARG A 128 6.44 2.48 -11.02
CA ARG A 128 6.84 3.73 -11.69
C ARG A 128 6.96 4.87 -10.67
N PRO A 129 7.79 5.89 -10.92
CA PRO A 129 7.84 7.06 -10.05
C PRO A 129 6.43 7.65 -9.81
N LEU A 130 6.02 7.76 -8.55
CA LEU A 130 4.71 8.30 -8.15
C LEU A 130 4.82 9.71 -7.55
N SER A 131 6.00 10.07 -7.06
CA SER A 131 6.38 11.40 -6.58
C SER A 131 7.90 11.54 -6.61
N LYS A 132 8.43 12.67 -6.13
CA LYS A 132 9.88 12.92 -6.00
C LYS A 132 10.61 11.77 -5.29
N THR A 133 10.03 11.23 -4.22
CA THR A 133 10.65 10.19 -3.38
C THR A 133 9.99 8.83 -3.52
N VAL A 134 8.68 8.77 -3.79
CA VAL A 134 7.92 7.53 -3.77
C VAL A 134 8.06 6.78 -5.09
N ARG A 135 8.79 5.66 -5.03
CA ARG A 135 8.99 4.70 -6.13
C ARG A 135 8.55 3.28 -5.76
N PHE A 136 8.04 3.09 -4.55
CA PHE A 136 7.59 1.80 -4.03
C PHE A 136 6.15 1.91 -3.51
N ASN A 137 5.43 0.80 -3.57
CA ASN A 137 4.06 0.68 -3.09
C ASN A 137 3.92 -0.54 -2.16
N VAL A 138 3.12 -0.42 -1.11
CA VAL A 138 2.86 -1.54 -0.18
C VAL A 138 2.00 -2.59 -0.85
N LEU A 139 2.41 -3.86 -0.76
CA LEU A 139 1.71 -5.02 -1.34
C LEU A 139 1.13 -5.95 -0.27
N LYS A 140 1.81 -6.06 0.86
CA LYS A 140 1.41 -6.91 1.98
C LYS A 140 1.90 -6.31 3.28
N VAL A 141 1.06 -6.37 4.31
CA VAL A 141 1.41 -6.00 5.67
C VAL A 141 1.48 -7.27 6.50
N SER A 142 2.53 -7.40 7.30
CA SER A 142 2.72 -8.45 8.29
C SER A 142 2.84 -7.77 9.64
N LYS A 143 1.93 -8.11 10.57
CA LYS A 143 1.96 -7.57 11.92
C LYS A 143 3.28 -7.92 12.62
N GLY A 144 3.90 -6.93 13.24
CA GLY A 144 5.13 -7.11 14.00
C GLY A 144 4.93 -8.09 15.17
N THR A 145 5.96 -8.83 15.54
CA THR A 145 5.89 -9.80 16.65
C THR A 145 5.64 -9.14 18.01
N GLY A 146 6.03 -7.88 18.18
CA GLY A 146 5.84 -7.11 19.42
C GLY A 146 4.43 -6.52 19.62
N SER A 147 3.59 -6.47 18.59
CA SER A 147 2.20 -5.97 18.68
C SER A 147 1.17 -7.06 18.94
N LYS A 148 1.58 -8.34 18.98
CA LYS A 148 0.67 -9.49 19.09
C LYS A 148 -0.05 -9.63 20.44
N LYS A 149 0.28 -8.83 21.46
CA LYS A 149 -0.31 -8.95 22.81
C LYS A 149 -0.55 -7.61 23.53
N ALA A 150 -0.82 -6.52 22.81
CA ALA A 150 -1.38 -5.34 23.46
C ALA A 150 -2.91 -5.41 23.35
N PHE A 151 -3.59 -5.60 24.49
CA PHE A 151 -5.04 -5.40 24.55
C PHE A 151 -5.33 -3.94 24.19
N LYS A 152 -5.90 -3.71 23.00
CA LYS A 152 -6.44 -2.40 22.65
C LYS A 152 -7.81 -2.31 23.29
N LYS A 153 -7.90 -1.56 24.39
CA LYS A 153 -9.17 -1.18 24.96
C LYS A 153 -9.77 -0.16 23.99
N PHE A 154 -10.91 -0.51 23.40
CA PHE A 154 -11.65 0.23 22.37
C PHE A 154 -11.09 0.12 20.94
#